data_AF-A0A2M8P9V4-F1
#
_entry.id   AF-A0A2M8P9V4-F1
#
_cell.length_a   1.000
_cell.length_b   1.000
_cell.length_c   1.000
_cell.angle_alpha   90.00
_cell.angle_beta   90.00
_cell.angle_gamma   90.00
#
_symmetry.space_group_name_H-M   'P 1'
#
loop_
_entity.id
_entity.type
_entity.pdbx_description
1 polymer ?
#
loop_
_entity_poly.entity_id
_entity_poly.type
_entity_poly.pdbx_seq_one_letter_code
_entity_poly.pdbx_strand_id
1 'polypeptide(L)'
;NPEEDMLAAVQAIRDFAQQVQGNFFVISDARQFPVTFDVLVEALDLVRRQLVGVPVRFVVIGTDEMIRLAAEAIAQRQYGGFEAGKVFATDQEAFAYCLAELQKTA
;
A
#
# COMPACT_ATOMS: atom_id res chain seq x y z
N ASN A 1 -13.12 -15.24 -3.21
CA ASN A 1 -13.95 -14.42 -4.13
C ASN A 1 -13.29 -13.06 -4.10
N PRO A 2 -12.74 -12.54 -5.21
CA PRO A 2 -11.83 -11.38 -5.17
C PRO A 2 -12.36 -10.16 -4.41
N GLU A 3 -13.66 -9.88 -4.52
CA GLU A 3 -14.30 -8.77 -3.81
C GLU A 3 -14.42 -9.03 -2.30
N GLU A 4 -14.82 -10.24 -1.90
CA GLU A 4 -14.88 -10.65 -0.49
C GLU A 4 -13.48 -10.69 0.15
N ASP A 5 -12.48 -11.21 -0.57
CA ASP A 5 -11.09 -11.31 -0.11
C ASP A 5 -10.51 -9.91 0.13
N MET A 6 -10.83 -8.96 -0.75
CA MET A 6 -10.44 -7.56 -0.66
C MET A 6 -11.13 -6.84 0.52
N LEU A 7 -12.43 -7.04 0.71
CA LEU A 7 -13.15 -6.50 1.86
C LEU A 7 -12.62 -7.05 3.19
N ALA A 8 -12.28 -8.34 3.25
CA ALA A 8 -11.68 -8.96 4.43
C ALA A 8 -10.30 -8.35 4.74
N ALA A 9 -9.45 -8.16 3.73
CA ALA A 9 -8.15 -7.52 3.91
C ALA A 9 -8.26 -6.07 4.41
N VAL A 10 -9.19 -5.29 3.84
CA VAL A 10 -9.49 -3.92 4.31
C VAL A 10 -9.96 -3.92 5.75
N GLN A 11 -10.86 -4.83 6.12
CA GLN A 11 -11.37 -4.90 7.49
C GLN A 11 -10.25 -5.23 8.48
N ALA A 12 -9.37 -6.19 8.15
CA ALA A 12 -8.21 -6.51 8.98
C ALA A 12 -7.29 -5.30 9.20
N ILE A 13 -7.07 -4.46 8.18
CA ILE A 13 -6.29 -3.22 8.31
C ILE A 13 -6.98 -2.23 9.25
N ARG A 14 -8.30 -2.07 9.14
CA ARG A 14 -9.08 -1.18 10.03
C ARG A 14 -9.06 -1.66 11.48
N ASP A 15 -9.23 -2.96 11.70
CA ASP A 15 -9.19 -3.56 13.03
C ASP A 15 -7.81 -3.38 13.67
N PHE A 16 -6.74 -3.55 12.89
CA PHE A 16 -5.37 -3.27 13.34
C PHE A 16 -5.17 -1.78 13.68
N ALA A 17 -5.69 -0.87 12.84
CA ALA A 17 -5.62 0.56 13.09
C ALA A 17 -6.30 0.98 14.41
N GLN A 18 -7.35 0.29 14.83
CA GLN A 18 -8.02 0.54 16.12
C GLN A 18 -7.18 0.06 17.31
N GLN A 19 -6.32 -0.95 17.11
CA GLN A 19 -5.44 -1.49 18.16
C GLN A 19 -4.15 -0.68 18.29
N VAL A 20 -3.66 -0.10 17.19
CA VAL A 20 -2.42 0.69 17.18
C VAL A 20 -2.73 2.16 17.41
N GLN A 21 -2.33 2.69 18.56
CA GLN A 21 -2.39 4.14 18.84
C GLN A 21 -1.23 4.88 18.16
N GLY A 22 -1.18 4.85 16.81
CA GLY A 22 -0.12 5.52 16.07
C GLY A 22 -0.14 5.25 14.56
N ASN A 23 0.83 5.84 13.87
CA ASN A 23 1.05 5.60 12.45
C ASN A 23 1.58 4.18 12.24
N PHE A 24 1.04 3.49 11.23
CA PHE A 24 1.54 2.18 10.83
C PHE A 24 1.66 2.09 9.31
N PHE A 25 2.38 1.07 8.86
CA PHE A 25 2.61 0.82 7.45
C PHE A 25 1.84 -0.42 6.99
N VAL A 26 1.30 -0.36 5.78
CA VAL A 26 0.83 -1.53 5.05
C VAL A 26 1.80 -1.78 3.91
N ILE A 27 2.38 -2.98 3.90
CA ILE A 27 3.28 -3.44 2.86
C ILE A 27 2.52 -4.40 1.96
N SER A 28 2.45 -4.08 0.66
CA SER A 28 1.83 -4.93 -0.36
C SER A 28 2.90 -5.58 -1.23
N ASP A 29 3.01 -6.92 -1.18
CA ASP A 29 3.91 -7.67 -2.06
C ASP A 29 3.24 -7.96 -3.40
N ALA A 30 3.64 -7.23 -4.44
CA ALA A 30 3.10 -7.37 -5.79
C ALA A 30 3.86 -8.41 -6.63
N ARG A 31 4.98 -8.97 -6.15
CA ARG A 31 5.82 -9.92 -6.92
C ARG A 31 5.09 -11.22 -7.26
N GLN A 32 4.11 -11.60 -6.44
CA GLN A 32 3.39 -12.87 -6.56
C GLN A 32 2.15 -12.77 -7.47
N PHE A 33 1.83 -11.59 -7.99
CA PHE A 33 0.61 -11.35 -8.75
C PHE A 33 0.93 -11.09 -10.23
N PRO A 34 0.70 -12.07 -11.12
CA PRO A 34 0.74 -11.84 -12.56
C PRO A 34 -0.55 -11.10 -12.98
N VAL A 35 -0.63 -9.81 -12.65
CA VAL A 35 -1.75 -8.94 -12.99
C VAL A 35 -1.32 -7.93 -14.04
N THR A 36 -2.27 -7.47 -14.85
CA THR A 36 -2.03 -6.37 -15.78
C THR A 36 -1.91 -5.05 -15.02
N PHE A 37 -1.28 -4.07 -15.66
CA PHE A 37 -1.10 -2.73 -15.11
C PHE A 37 -2.41 -2.12 -14.60
N ASP A 38 -3.47 -2.16 -15.41
CA ASP A 38 -4.77 -1.57 -15.07
C ASP A 38 -5.39 -2.23 -13.82
N VAL A 39 -5.27 -3.55 -13.72
CA VAL A 39 -5.77 -4.32 -12.56
C VAL A 39 -4.98 -3.97 -11.30
N LEU A 40 -3.66 -3.78 -11.41
CA LEU A 40 -2.83 -3.38 -10.27
C LEU A 40 -3.17 -1.96 -9.79
N VAL A 41 -3.34 -1.01 -10.72
CA VAL A 41 -3.74 0.36 -10.39
C VAL A 41 -5.12 0.39 -9.74
N GLU A 42 -6.09 -0.34 -10.29
CA GLU A 42 -7.45 -0.42 -9.74
C GLU A 42 -7.46 -1.05 -8.34
N ALA A 43 -6.72 -2.14 -8.14
CA ALA A 43 -6.59 -2.78 -6.83
C ALA A 43 -5.98 -1.85 -5.78
N LEU A 44 -4.92 -1.13 -6.13
CA LEU A 44 -4.27 -0.17 -5.23
C LEU A 44 -5.17 1.03 -4.93
N ASP A 45 -5.89 1.56 -5.92
CA ASP A 45 -6.85 2.66 -5.72
C ASP A 45 -8.04 2.21 -4.86
N LEU A 46 -8.51 0.97 -5.03
CA LEU A 46 -9.61 0.42 -4.23
C LEU A 46 -9.21 0.32 -2.75
N VAL A 47 -8.03 -0.22 -2.45
CA VAL A 47 -7.50 -0.27 -1.08
C VAL A 47 -7.36 1.15 -0.50
N ARG A 48 -6.82 2.09 -1.27
CA ARG A 48 -6.71 3.50 -0.87
C ARG A 48 -8.08 4.10 -0.50
N ARG A 49 -9.09 3.95 -1.37
CA ARG A 49 -10.46 4.47 -1.13
C ARG A 49 -11.07 3.90 0.15
N GLN A 50 -10.80 2.63 0.42
CA GLN A 50 -11.32 1.94 1.60
C GLN A 50 -10.61 2.35 2.90
N LEU A 51 -9.42 2.94 2.82
CA LEU A 51 -8.62 3.35 3.97
C LEU A 51 -8.59 4.86 4.17
N VAL A 52 -9.46 5.60 3.47
CA VAL A 52 -9.65 7.04 3.71
C VAL A 52 -9.96 7.29 5.19
N GLY A 53 -9.19 8.19 5.81
CA GLY A 53 -9.31 8.53 7.23
C GLY A 53 -8.53 7.62 8.19
N VAL A 54 -7.93 6.52 7.70
CA VAL A 54 -7.01 5.68 8.47
C VAL A 54 -5.60 6.27 8.35
N PRO A 55 -4.83 6.47 9.45
CA PRO A 55 -3.48 7.01 9.42
C PRO A 55 -2.44 5.96 8.97
N VAL A 56 -2.63 5.44 7.76
CA VAL A 56 -1.81 4.37 7.17
C VAL A 56 -0.91 4.92 6.07
N ARG A 57 0.34 4.46 6.06
CA ARG A 57 1.29 4.69 4.97
C ARG A 57 1.48 3.40 4.18
N PHE A 58 1.40 3.47 2.86
CA PHE A 58 1.56 2.30 2.01
C PHE A 58 3.00 2.15 1.54
N VAL A 59 3.42 0.91 1.30
CA VAL A 59 4.70 0.54 0.69
C VAL A 59 4.43 -0.66 -0.22
N VAL A 60 5.06 -0.68 -1.38
CA VAL A 60 4.87 -1.77 -2.34
C VAL A 60 6.20 -2.49 -2.57
N ILE A 61 6.18 -3.81 -2.61
CA ILE A 61 7.34 -4.63 -2.98
C ILE A 61 7.12 -5.17 -4.39
N GLY A 62 8.07 -4.91 -5.28
CA GLY A 62 8.01 -5.32 -6.67
C GLY A 62 9.26 -4.90 -7.45
N THR A 63 9.74 -5.78 -8.31
CA THR A 63 10.89 -5.52 -9.20
C THR A 63 10.48 -5.13 -10.61
N ASP A 64 9.21 -5.34 -10.98
CA ASP A 64 8.69 -5.02 -12.29
C ASP A 64 8.50 -3.50 -12.44
N GLU A 65 8.96 -2.95 -13.56
CA GLU A 65 8.73 -1.55 -13.92
C GLU A 65 7.23 -1.22 -13.94
N MET A 66 6.37 -2.18 -14.29
CA MET A 66 4.92 -2.06 -14.22
C MET A 66 4.43 -1.74 -12.81
N ILE A 67 5.02 -2.35 -11.78
CA ILE A 67 4.63 -2.13 -10.38
C ILE A 67 5.02 -0.72 -9.95
N ARG A 68 6.21 -0.26 -10.35
CA ARG A 68 6.66 1.11 -10.11
C ARG A 68 5.71 2.13 -10.76
N LEU A 69 5.39 1.93 -12.03
CA LEU A 69 4.47 2.81 -12.77
C LEU A 69 3.07 2.81 -12.14
N ALA A 70 2.58 1.67 -11.65
CA ALA A 70 1.26 1.59 -11.03
C ALA A 70 1.22 2.36 -9.69
N ALA A 71 2.26 2.22 -8.87
CA ALA A 71 2.41 2.95 -7.62
C ALA A 71 2.56 4.47 -7.85
N GLU A 72 3.22 4.89 -8.92
CA GLU A 72 3.30 6.29 -9.32
C GLU A 72 1.95 6.81 -9.83
N ALA A 73 1.20 6.00 -10.59
CA ALA A 73 -0.11 6.39 -11.13
C ALA A 73 -1.11 6.73 -10.02
N ILE A 74 -1.22 5.89 -8.98
CA ILE A 74 -2.13 6.14 -7.83
C ILE A 74 -1.72 7.35 -6.99
N ALA A 75 -0.46 7.79 -7.08
CA ALA A 75 0.02 8.96 -6.35
C ALA A 75 -0.31 10.28 -7.06
N GLN A 76 -0.71 10.21 -8.33
CA GLN A 76 -1.12 11.39 -9.07
C GLN A 76 -2.38 12.00 -8.46
N ARG A 77 -2.47 13.34 -8.51
CA ARG A 77 -3.54 14.14 -7.89
C ARG A 77 -4.96 13.72 -8.25
N GLN A 78 -5.17 13.10 -9.42
CA GLN A 78 -6.47 12.58 -9.83
C GLN A 78 -7.02 11.50 -8.88
N TYR A 79 -6.15 10.83 -8.12
CA TYR A 79 -6.50 9.85 -7.10
C TYR A 79 -6.41 10.41 -5.66
N GLY A 80 -6.38 11.73 -5.48
CA GLY A 80 -6.51 12.35 -4.15
C GLY A 80 -5.21 12.57 -3.38
N GLY A 81 -4.04 12.51 -4.05
CA GLY A 81 -2.77 12.95 -3.43
C GLY A 81 -2.21 11.98 -2.40
N PHE A 82 -2.44 10.68 -2.61
CA PHE A 82 -1.76 9.63 -1.88
C PHE A 82 -0.25 9.76 -2.09
N GLU A 83 0.55 9.94 -1.03
CA GLU A 83 2.00 9.86 -1.19
C GLU A 83 2.32 8.44 -1.68
N ALA A 84 2.89 8.35 -2.89
CA ALA A 84 3.26 7.08 -3.49
C ALA A 84 4.06 6.29 -2.46
N GLY A 85 3.46 5.20 -2.00
CA GLY A 85 4.15 4.26 -1.14
C GLY A 85 5.37 3.77 -1.88
N LYS A 86 6.55 4.17 -1.42
CA LYS A 86 7.82 3.89 -2.09
C LYS A 86 7.85 2.42 -2.53
N VAL A 87 8.27 2.19 -3.77
CA VAL A 87 8.40 0.84 -4.32
C VAL A 87 9.80 0.33 -4.06
N PHE A 88 9.91 -0.87 -3.52
CA PHE A 88 11.18 -1.53 -3.24
C PHE A 88 11.27 -2.86 -3.95
N ALA A 89 12.49 -3.24 -4.36
CA ALA A 89 12.74 -4.52 -5.01
C ALA A 89 12.70 -5.68 -4.00
N THR A 90 13.07 -5.40 -2.74
CA THR A 90 13.27 -6.41 -1.70
C THR A 90 12.48 -6.10 -0.44
N ASP A 91 12.17 -7.16 0.30
CA ASP A 91 11.57 -7.06 1.64
C ASP A 91 12.45 -6.24 2.58
N GLN A 92 13.76 -6.48 2.53
CA GLN A 92 14.73 -5.81 3.41
C GLN A 92 14.72 -4.29 3.26
N GLU A 93 14.67 -3.78 2.03
CA GLU A 93 14.61 -2.34 1.76
C GLU A 93 13.28 -1.73 2.22
N ALA A 94 12.17 -2.42 1.95
CA ALA A 94 10.84 -2.00 2.38
C ALA A 94 10.75 -1.90 3.91
N PHE A 95 11.22 -2.92 4.62
CA PHE A 95 11.24 -2.93 6.09
C PHE A 95 12.17 -1.86 6.66
N ALA A 96 13.39 -1.72 6.10
CA ALA A 96 14.33 -0.69 6.54
C ALA A 96 13.74 0.72 6.40
N TYR A 97 13.03 0.98 5.31
CA TYR A 97 12.33 2.24 5.11
C TYR A 97 11.22 2.46 6.15
N CYS A 98 10.34 1.48 6.35
CA CYS A 98 9.24 1.59 7.32
C CYS A 98 9.77 1.88 8.73
N LEU A 99 10.81 1.16 9.16
CA LEU A 99 11.44 1.35 10.47
C LEU A 99 12.03 2.76 10.63
N ALA A 100 12.79 3.23 9.63
CA ALA A 100 13.37 4.56 9.65
C ALA A 100 12.31 5.66 9.72
N GLU A 101 11.16 5.47 9.06
CA GLU A 101 10.05 6.42 9.09
C GLU A 101 9.25 6.38 10.39
N LEU A 102 9.09 5.23 11.02
CA LEU A 102 8.46 5.12 12.34
C LEU A 102 9.29 5.85 13.41
N GLN A 103 10.63 5.72 13.35
CA GLN A 103 11.56 6.36 14.28
C GLN A 103 11.58 7.89 14.19
N LYS A 104 11.18 8.48 13.06
CA LYS A 104 11.08 9.94 12.91
C LYS A 104 9.82 10.52 13.55
N THR A 105 8.81 9.69 13.74
CA THR A 105 7.50 10.07 14.28
C THR A 105 7.31 9.70 15.75
N ALA A 106 8.30 9.02 16.36
CA ALA A 106 8.36 8.69 17.78
C ALA A 106 9.12 9.76 18.56
#